data_AF-A0A1H7NQE8-F1
#
_entry.id   AF-A0A1H7NQE8-F1
#
_cell.length_a   1.000
_cell.length_b   1.000
_cell.length_c   1.000
_cell.angle_alpha   90.00
_cell.angle_beta   90.00
_cell.angle_gamma   90.00
#
_symmetry.space_group_name_H-M   'P 1'
#
loop_
_entity.id
_entity.type
_entity.pdbx_description
1 polymer ?
#
loop_
_entity_poly.entity_id
_entity_poly.type
_entity_poly.pdbx_seq_one_letter_code
_entity_poly.pdbx_strand_id
1 'polypeptide(L)'
;MPTTNFLQKNRQLSGFLILFASVMIFAIAIAIQQLLASFELTAMYISFCAGFILFTPLVSLALHPLLLSSTPESNQVPKSNIIANVALVALVQGLFFLIWMTDAIAIYSLYVDTNSFLAKAFNISSKKEAYSSNSFYWFNISLAWLFAMLSLVLGILPCMIARLKNFGVVGNFVSAFKFARTQKWVLSLYAIGLAMAVLLPLMYSQYLFLILFPLTLIWLFIALTKRYLGYLQQLQQAA
;
A
#
# COMPACT_ATOMS: atom_id res chain seq x y z
N MET A 1 -14.43 27.91 16.14
CA MET A 1 -13.61 28.12 14.92
C MET A 1 -12.20 27.60 15.21
N PRO A 2 -11.69 26.57 14.52
CA PRO A 2 -10.31 26.13 14.72
C PRO A 2 -9.36 27.24 14.25
N THR A 3 -8.39 27.62 15.10
CA THR A 3 -7.39 28.65 14.80
C THR A 3 -6.56 28.23 13.59
N THR A 4 -6.34 29.14 12.63
CA THR A 4 -5.58 28.91 11.39
C THR A 4 -4.21 28.26 11.63
N ASN A 5 -3.56 28.63 12.74
CA ASN A 5 -2.29 28.04 13.20
C ASN A 5 -2.38 26.55 13.53
N PHE A 6 -3.51 26.06 14.07
CA PHE A 6 -3.71 24.65 14.39
C PHE A 6 -3.89 23.80 13.12
N LEU A 7 -4.63 24.32 12.13
CA LEU A 7 -4.81 23.67 10.84
C LEU A 7 -3.48 23.55 10.07
N GLN A 8 -2.70 24.63 10.06
CA GLN A 8 -1.40 24.69 9.40
C GLN A 8 -0.38 23.75 10.06
N LYS A 9 -0.33 23.72 11.40
CA LYS A 9 0.54 22.81 12.15
C LYS A 9 0.24 21.34 11.88
N ASN A 10 -1.04 20.96 11.80
CA ASN A 10 -1.43 19.57 11.51
C ASN A 10 -1.14 19.17 10.06
N ARG A 11 -1.27 20.11 9.12
CA ARG A 11 -0.87 19.90 7.72
C ARG A 11 0.63 19.68 7.58
N GLN A 12 1.42 20.51 8.24
CA GLN A 12 2.88 20.38 8.27
C GLN A 12 3.32 19.08 8.94
N LEU A 13 2.72 18.73 10.08
CA LEU A 13 3.00 17.49 10.79
C LEU A 13 2.73 16.27 9.90
N SER A 14 1.56 16.22 9.25
CA SER A 14 1.21 15.10 8.38
C SER A 14 2.13 15.02 7.14
N GLY A 15 2.44 16.16 6.50
CA GLY A 15 3.40 16.20 5.40
C GLY A 15 4.79 15.69 5.82
N PHE A 16 5.26 16.09 7.01
CA PHE A 16 6.50 15.60 7.59
C PHE A 16 6.47 14.10 7.86
N LEU A 17 5.39 13.56 8.45
CA LEU A 17 5.29 12.12 8.72
C LEU A 17 5.25 11.29 7.43
N ILE A 18 4.55 11.77 6.39
CA ILE A 18 4.50 11.08 5.08
C ILE A 18 5.89 11.06 4.46
N LEU A 19 6.60 12.19 4.48
CA LEU A 19 7.95 12.29 3.96
C LEU A 19 8.91 11.41 4.75
N PHE A 20 8.85 11.45 6.08
CA PHE A 20 9.65 10.60 6.96
C PHE A 20 9.43 9.11 6.67
N ALA A 21 8.17 8.67 6.54
CA ALA A 21 7.86 7.29 6.21
C ALA A 21 8.34 6.91 4.80
N SER A 22 8.27 7.83 3.84
CA SER A 22 8.80 7.63 2.47
C SER A 22 10.31 7.48 2.48
N VAL A 23 11.03 8.28 3.28
CA VAL A 23 12.48 8.15 3.47
C VAL A 23 12.83 6.82 4.13
N MET A 24 12.05 6.35 5.10
CA MET A 24 12.28 5.05 5.72
C MET A 24 12.11 3.90 4.72
N ILE A 25 11.03 3.89 3.93
CA ILE A 25 10.84 2.88 2.87
C ILE A 25 12.00 2.92 1.88
N PHE A 26 12.41 4.12 1.46
CA PHE A 26 13.52 4.33 0.55
C PHE A 26 14.85 3.79 1.12
N ALA A 27 15.17 4.09 2.38
CA ALA A 27 16.38 3.61 3.04
C ALA A 27 16.40 2.08 3.15
N ILE A 28 15.26 1.47 3.50
CA ILE A 28 15.12 0.00 3.53
C ILE A 28 15.30 -0.57 2.13
N ALA A 29 14.71 0.04 1.09
CA ALA A 29 14.83 -0.43 -0.28
C ALA A 29 16.30 -0.39 -0.77
N ILE A 30 17.05 0.66 -0.45
CA ILE A 30 18.49 0.72 -0.78
C ILE A 30 19.28 -0.34 -0.01
N ALA A 31 19.03 -0.50 1.28
CA ALA A 31 19.71 -1.51 2.10
C ALA A 31 19.47 -2.92 1.55
N ILE A 32 18.23 -3.24 1.17
CA ILE A 32 17.89 -4.52 0.53
C ILE A 32 18.60 -4.66 -0.80
N GLN A 33 18.61 -3.63 -1.65
CA GLN A 33 19.31 -3.70 -2.94
C GLN A 33 20.80 -3.99 -2.79
N GLN A 34 21.47 -3.31 -1.85
CA GLN A 34 22.89 -3.54 -1.56
C GLN A 34 23.14 -4.94 -1.03
N LEU A 35 22.27 -5.43 -0.14
CA LEU A 35 22.36 -6.80 0.39
C LEU A 35 22.19 -7.83 -0.73
N LEU A 36 21.17 -7.68 -1.59
CA LEU A 36 20.93 -8.56 -2.73
C LEU A 36 22.10 -8.55 -3.72
N ALA A 37 22.69 -7.38 -3.97
CA ALA A 37 23.88 -7.28 -4.83
C ALA A 37 25.07 -8.06 -4.26
N SER A 38 25.27 -8.05 -2.93
CA SER A 38 26.33 -8.82 -2.27
C SER A 38 26.14 -10.35 -2.35
N PHE A 39 24.89 -10.81 -2.52
CA PHE A 39 24.54 -12.23 -2.66
C PHE A 39 24.28 -12.66 -4.11
N GLU A 40 24.52 -11.79 -5.10
CA GLU A 40 24.18 -12.02 -6.52
C GLU A 40 22.67 -12.26 -6.80
N LEU A 41 21.80 -11.88 -5.86
CA LEU A 41 20.34 -12.07 -5.91
C LEU A 41 19.60 -10.83 -6.47
N THR A 42 20.28 -9.99 -7.26
CA THR A 42 19.76 -8.69 -7.73
C THR A 42 18.41 -8.81 -8.46
N ALA A 43 18.14 -9.93 -9.14
CA ALA A 43 16.85 -10.16 -9.80
C ALA A 43 15.68 -10.21 -8.80
N MET A 44 15.89 -10.62 -7.54
CA MET A 44 14.85 -10.65 -6.50
C MET A 44 14.39 -9.23 -6.08
N TYR A 45 15.15 -8.18 -6.43
CA TYR A 45 14.87 -6.81 -6.01
C TYR A 45 13.49 -6.31 -6.45
N ILE A 46 13.02 -6.70 -7.65
CA ILE A 46 11.67 -6.35 -8.13
C ILE A 46 10.57 -6.93 -7.24
N SER A 47 10.77 -8.15 -6.70
CA SER A 47 9.81 -8.77 -5.78
C SER A 47 9.76 -8.01 -4.45
N PHE A 48 10.90 -7.55 -3.93
CA PHE A 48 10.90 -6.68 -2.76
C PHE A 48 10.21 -5.33 -3.03
N CYS A 49 10.43 -4.76 -4.23
CA CYS A 49 9.75 -3.53 -4.66
C CYS A 49 8.23 -3.69 -4.68
N ALA A 50 7.72 -4.82 -5.20
CA ALA A 50 6.30 -5.14 -5.17
C ALA A 50 5.77 -5.26 -3.72
N GLY A 51 6.57 -5.85 -2.84
CA GLY A 51 6.24 -5.99 -1.42
C GLY A 51 6.08 -4.66 -0.67
N PHE A 52 6.86 -3.63 -1.05
CA PHE A 52 6.77 -2.32 -0.39
C PHE A 52 5.40 -1.64 -0.54
N ILE A 53 4.61 -2.04 -1.53
CA ILE A 53 3.23 -1.56 -1.73
C ILE A 53 2.35 -1.87 -0.50
N LEU A 54 2.63 -2.95 0.23
CA LEU A 54 1.92 -3.33 1.45
C LEU A 54 2.15 -2.36 2.62
N PHE A 55 3.19 -1.52 2.58
CA PHE A 55 3.39 -0.45 3.57
C PHE A 55 2.59 0.81 3.27
N THR A 56 2.05 0.96 2.06
CA THR A 56 1.25 2.13 1.64
C THR A 56 0.14 2.49 2.64
N PRO A 57 -0.63 1.53 3.22
CA PRO A 57 -1.68 1.87 4.17
C PRO A 57 -1.10 2.47 5.44
N LEU A 58 0.04 1.94 5.91
CA LEU A 58 0.75 2.45 7.08
C LEU A 58 1.23 3.89 6.85
N VAL A 59 1.73 4.20 5.64
CA VAL A 59 2.06 5.58 5.25
C VAL A 59 0.81 6.44 5.15
N SER A 60 -0.30 5.91 4.64
CA SER A 60 -1.58 6.64 4.58
C SER A 60 -2.14 6.98 5.96
N LEU A 61 -1.70 6.31 7.03
CA LEU A 61 -2.03 6.69 8.40
C LEU A 61 -1.36 8.00 8.81
N ALA A 62 -0.20 8.34 8.25
CA ALA A 62 0.42 9.64 8.45
C ALA A 62 -0.43 10.81 7.90
N LEU A 63 -1.39 10.56 6.99
CA LEU A 63 -2.38 11.54 6.53
C LEU A 63 -3.44 11.90 7.60
N HIS A 64 -3.47 11.18 8.72
CA HIS A 64 -4.49 11.32 9.75
C HIS A 64 -4.60 12.74 10.36
N PRO A 65 -3.51 13.46 10.69
CA PRO A 65 -3.59 14.82 11.22
C PRO A 65 -4.12 15.84 10.20
N LEU A 66 -3.91 15.62 8.89
CA LEU A 66 -4.22 16.59 7.83
C LEU A 66 -5.73 16.85 7.68
N LEU A 67 -6.57 15.83 7.93
CA LEU A 67 -8.02 15.84 7.67
C LEU A 67 -8.91 15.95 8.90
N LEU A 68 -8.39 15.69 10.11
CA LEU A 68 -9.09 15.97 11.38
C LEU A 68 -9.32 17.47 11.61
N SER A 69 -8.58 18.30 10.88
CA SER A 69 -8.59 19.75 11.02
C SER A 69 -9.85 20.41 10.40
N SER A 70 -10.59 19.71 9.53
CA SER A 70 -11.69 20.27 8.73
C SER A 70 -13.11 19.92 9.17
N THR A 71 -13.31 19.18 10.26
CA THR A 71 -14.68 18.83 10.72
C THR A 71 -15.03 19.61 11.99
N PRO A 72 -15.74 20.76 11.87
CA PRO A 72 -16.43 21.33 13.00
C PRO A 72 -17.66 20.46 13.29
N GLU A 73 -17.93 20.23 14.57
CA GLU A 73 -19.10 19.52 15.12
C GLU A 73 -18.93 18.03 15.49
N SER A 74 -18.84 17.84 16.80
CA SER A 74 -19.74 16.96 17.57
C SER A 74 -19.86 15.50 17.14
N ASN A 75 -18.83 14.71 17.44
CA ASN A 75 -18.96 13.56 18.33
C ASN A 75 -17.54 13.05 18.59
N GLN A 76 -17.15 12.98 19.86
CA GLN A 76 -15.84 12.49 20.27
C GLN A 76 -15.74 11.01 19.88
N VAL A 77 -15.27 10.72 18.66
CA VAL A 77 -14.87 9.36 18.30
C VAL A 77 -13.76 8.98 19.28
N PRO A 78 -13.95 7.95 20.12
CA PRO A 78 -12.96 7.62 21.13
C PRO A 78 -11.65 7.24 20.44
N LYS A 79 -10.57 7.90 20.86
CA LYS A 79 -9.21 7.69 20.30
C LYS A 79 -8.82 6.21 20.30
N SER A 80 -9.33 5.42 21.25
CA SER A 80 -9.15 3.97 21.33
C SER A 80 -9.64 3.22 20.08
N ASN A 81 -10.80 3.58 19.52
CA ASN A 81 -11.35 2.89 18.35
C ASN A 81 -10.57 3.22 17.07
N ILE A 82 -10.01 4.42 16.96
CA ILE A 82 -9.14 4.80 15.85
C ILE A 82 -7.80 4.07 15.95
N ILE A 83 -7.19 4.04 17.15
CA ILE A 83 -5.94 3.31 17.41
C ILE A 83 -6.13 1.81 17.15
N ALA A 84 -7.27 1.23 17.53
CA ALA A 84 -7.57 -0.18 17.26
C ALA A 84 -7.66 -0.48 15.74
N ASN A 85 -8.30 0.39 14.96
CA ASN A 85 -8.32 0.28 13.49
C ASN A 85 -6.92 0.37 12.89
N VAL A 86 -6.10 1.31 13.38
CA VAL A 86 -4.71 1.48 12.97
C VAL A 86 -3.88 0.23 13.28
N ALA A 87 -3.98 -0.27 14.51
CA ALA A 87 -3.24 -1.46 14.96
C ALA A 87 -3.65 -2.69 14.16
N LEU A 88 -4.95 -2.87 13.89
CA LEU A 88 -5.43 -3.98 13.06
C LEU A 88 -4.89 -3.88 11.63
N VAL A 89 -4.94 -2.70 11.01
CA VAL A 89 -4.41 -2.51 9.65
C VAL A 89 -2.90 -2.76 9.64
N ALA A 90 -2.14 -2.28 10.64
CA ALA A 90 -0.72 -2.56 10.75
C ALA A 90 -0.42 -4.06 10.90
N LEU A 91 -1.20 -4.78 11.71
CA LEU A 91 -1.07 -6.23 11.89
C LEU A 91 -1.37 -6.97 10.59
N VAL A 92 -2.49 -6.67 9.94
CA VAL A 92 -2.90 -7.31 8.68
C VAL A 92 -1.87 -7.07 7.59
N GLN A 93 -1.41 -5.83 7.40
CA GLN A 93 -0.39 -5.51 6.39
C GLN A 93 0.98 -6.14 6.73
N GLY A 94 1.36 -6.17 8.01
CA GLY A 94 2.58 -6.85 8.46
C GLY A 94 2.55 -8.35 8.19
N LEU A 95 1.41 -9.02 8.44
CA LEU A 95 1.24 -10.43 8.14
C LEU A 95 1.33 -10.71 6.63
N PHE A 96 0.66 -9.90 5.80
CA PHE A 96 0.76 -10.02 4.34
C PHE A 96 2.18 -9.79 3.85
N PHE A 97 2.92 -8.85 4.44
CA PHE A 97 4.31 -8.59 4.09
C PHE A 97 5.22 -9.77 4.45
N LEU A 98 5.03 -10.40 5.62
CA LEU A 98 5.79 -11.59 6.01
C LEU A 98 5.51 -12.78 5.08
N ILE A 99 4.24 -13.02 4.75
CA ILE A 99 3.85 -14.05 3.78
C ILE A 99 4.49 -13.75 2.41
N TRP A 100 4.47 -12.48 2.00
CA TRP A 100 5.08 -12.08 0.74
C TRP A 100 6.60 -12.31 0.71
N MET A 101 7.32 -11.97 1.77
CA MET A 101 8.76 -12.23 1.86
C MET A 101 9.07 -13.70 1.58
N THR A 102 8.28 -14.62 2.15
CA THR A 102 8.46 -16.05 1.93
C THR A 102 8.09 -16.49 0.50
N ASP A 103 7.03 -15.92 -0.07
CA ASP A 103 6.59 -16.23 -1.44
C ASP A 103 7.57 -15.68 -2.49
N ALA A 104 8.09 -14.46 -2.30
CA ALA A 104 9.10 -13.86 -3.18
C ALA A 104 10.37 -14.72 -3.30
N ILE A 105 10.82 -15.31 -2.19
CA ILE A 105 11.97 -16.24 -2.18
C ILE A 105 11.61 -17.54 -2.93
N ALA A 106 10.41 -18.07 -2.75
CA ALA A 106 9.94 -19.26 -3.47
C ALA A 106 9.82 -19.01 -4.98
N ILE A 107 9.20 -17.90 -5.39
CA ILE A 107 9.07 -17.49 -6.80
C ILE A 107 10.47 -17.30 -7.41
N TYR A 108 11.39 -16.65 -6.72
CA TYR A 108 12.77 -16.53 -7.18
C TYR A 108 13.42 -17.89 -7.41
N SER A 109 13.26 -18.82 -6.47
CA SER A 109 13.77 -20.19 -6.61
C SER A 109 13.10 -20.96 -7.76
N LEU A 110 11.88 -20.62 -8.16
CA LEU A 110 11.18 -21.28 -9.27
C LEU A 110 11.62 -20.74 -10.63
N TYR A 111 11.82 -19.43 -10.74
CA TYR A 111 12.02 -18.74 -12.02
C TYR A 111 13.48 -18.38 -12.33
N VAL A 112 14.33 -18.21 -11.30
CA VAL A 112 15.70 -17.70 -11.45
C VAL A 112 16.75 -18.72 -11.02
N ASP A 113 16.58 -19.39 -9.87
CA ASP A 113 17.54 -20.40 -9.39
C ASP A 113 16.94 -21.81 -9.30
N THR A 114 16.97 -22.54 -10.42
CA THR A 114 16.51 -23.93 -10.52
C THR A 114 17.40 -24.94 -9.80
N ASN A 115 18.56 -24.56 -9.24
CA ASN A 115 19.43 -25.46 -8.47
C ASN A 115 19.19 -25.39 -6.95
N SER A 116 18.34 -24.47 -6.50
CA SER A 116 17.88 -24.33 -5.12
C SER A 116 17.22 -25.60 -4.58
N PHE A 117 17.32 -25.80 -3.26
CA PHE A 117 16.69 -26.90 -2.53
C PHE A 117 15.17 -27.03 -2.82
N LEU A 118 14.46 -25.91 -2.95
CA LEU A 118 13.02 -25.90 -3.28
C LEU A 118 12.76 -26.38 -4.71
N ALA A 119 13.54 -25.92 -5.70
CA ALA A 119 13.43 -26.37 -7.08
C ALA A 119 13.72 -27.88 -7.23
N LYS A 120 14.68 -28.38 -6.45
CA LYS A 120 15.00 -29.82 -6.35
C LYS A 120 13.90 -30.61 -5.63
N ALA A 121 13.31 -30.06 -4.56
CA ALA A 121 12.21 -30.69 -3.83
C ALA A 121 10.93 -30.79 -4.68
N PHE A 122 10.69 -29.84 -5.58
CA PHE A 122 9.57 -29.86 -6.54
C PHE A 122 9.90 -30.51 -7.89
N ASN A 123 11.11 -31.04 -8.06
CA ASN A 123 11.58 -31.71 -9.29
C ASN A 123 11.41 -30.87 -10.58
N ILE A 124 11.63 -29.56 -10.49
CA ILE A 124 11.40 -28.63 -11.60
C ILE A 124 12.66 -28.58 -12.47
N SER A 125 12.66 -29.36 -13.55
CA SER A 125 13.72 -29.38 -14.56
C SER A 125 13.44 -28.37 -15.68
N SER A 126 13.47 -27.06 -15.40
CA SER A 126 13.38 -26.08 -16.49
C SER A 126 14.77 -25.88 -17.13
N LYS A 127 14.88 -26.27 -18.41
CA LYS A 127 16.10 -26.06 -19.21
C LYS A 127 16.37 -24.55 -19.29
N LYS A 128 17.63 -24.17 -18.99
CA LYS A 128 18.18 -22.81 -19.16
C LYS A 128 17.74 -22.18 -20.47
N GLU A 129 16.74 -21.33 -20.44
CA GLU A 129 16.47 -20.37 -21.51
C GLU A 129 16.44 -18.99 -20.86
N ALA A 130 17.30 -18.10 -21.34
CA ALA A 130 17.43 -16.71 -20.93
C ALA A 130 16.14 -15.88 -21.11
N TYR A 131 15.06 -16.49 -21.59
CA TYR A 131 13.69 -15.97 -21.67
C TYR A 131 12.94 -15.91 -20.32
N SER A 132 13.47 -16.50 -19.24
CA SER A 132 12.80 -16.53 -17.91
C SER A 132 12.75 -15.16 -17.20
N SER A 133 13.64 -14.22 -17.56
CA SER A 133 13.69 -12.89 -16.93
C SER A 133 12.46 -12.02 -17.22
N ASN A 134 11.92 -12.10 -18.45
CA ASN A 134 10.76 -11.32 -18.87
C ASN A 134 9.48 -11.84 -18.20
N SER A 135 9.28 -13.16 -18.17
CA SER A 135 8.12 -13.78 -17.50
C SER A 135 8.11 -13.49 -15.99
N PHE A 136 9.27 -13.55 -15.34
CA PHE A 136 9.44 -13.17 -13.94
C PHE A 136 9.13 -11.68 -13.71
N TYR A 137 9.55 -10.79 -14.61
CA TYR A 137 9.26 -9.36 -14.53
C TYR A 137 7.75 -9.05 -14.60
N TRP A 138 7.05 -9.59 -15.62
CA TRP A 138 5.61 -9.39 -15.78
C TRP A 138 4.78 -10.01 -14.66
N PHE A 139 5.23 -11.14 -14.12
CA PHE A 139 4.62 -11.76 -12.95
C PHE A 139 4.68 -10.83 -11.74
N ASN A 140 5.86 -10.25 -11.45
CA ASN A 140 6.02 -9.32 -10.33
C ASN A 140 5.22 -8.02 -10.52
N ILE A 141 5.09 -7.50 -11.74
CA ILE A 141 4.20 -6.35 -12.02
C ILE A 141 2.74 -6.69 -11.75
N SER A 142 2.27 -7.84 -12.25
CA SER A 142 0.89 -8.29 -12.03
C SER A 142 0.60 -8.48 -10.54
N LEU A 143 1.58 -9.00 -9.82
CA LEU A 143 1.48 -9.24 -8.39
C LEU A 143 1.52 -7.93 -7.58
N ALA A 144 2.37 -6.99 -7.96
CA ALA A 144 2.38 -5.64 -7.40
C ALA A 144 1.02 -4.94 -7.56
N TRP A 145 0.36 -5.10 -8.71
CA TRP A 145 -0.99 -4.60 -8.91
C TRP A 145 -2.01 -5.28 -7.96
N LEU A 146 -1.92 -6.60 -7.77
CA LEU A 146 -2.76 -7.34 -6.82
C LEU A 146 -2.54 -6.85 -5.38
N PHE A 147 -1.30 -6.63 -4.97
CA PHE A 147 -0.99 -6.06 -3.67
C PHE A 147 -1.43 -4.63 -3.51
N ALA A 148 -1.36 -3.82 -4.56
CA ALA A 148 -1.94 -2.47 -4.53
C ALA A 148 -3.46 -2.54 -4.32
N MET A 149 -4.15 -3.46 -4.97
CA MET A 149 -5.59 -3.71 -4.74
C MET A 149 -5.86 -4.12 -3.28
N LEU A 150 -5.10 -5.08 -2.77
CA LEU A 150 -5.24 -5.57 -1.40
C LEU A 150 -4.97 -4.45 -0.37
N SER A 151 -3.91 -3.68 -0.58
CA SER A 151 -3.49 -2.53 0.21
C SER A 151 -4.57 -1.43 0.21
N LEU A 152 -5.21 -1.18 -0.93
CA LEU A 152 -6.34 -0.25 -1.01
C LEU A 152 -7.54 -0.75 -0.20
N VAL A 153 -7.98 -1.99 -0.43
CA VAL A 153 -9.22 -2.51 0.15
C VAL A 153 -9.09 -2.83 1.63
N LEU A 154 -7.98 -3.43 2.06
CA LEU A 154 -7.76 -3.84 3.46
C LEU A 154 -7.04 -2.80 4.30
N GLY A 155 -6.43 -1.80 3.66
CA GLY A 155 -5.63 -0.80 4.33
C GLY A 155 -6.25 0.59 4.22
N ILE A 156 -6.14 1.20 3.04
CA ILE A 156 -6.49 2.61 2.84
C ILE A 156 -7.99 2.86 3.05
N LEU A 157 -8.86 2.03 2.48
CA LEU A 157 -10.32 2.18 2.58
C LEU A 157 -10.85 2.10 4.01
N PRO A 158 -10.59 1.05 4.82
CA PRO A 158 -11.09 0.97 6.18
C PRO A 158 -10.55 2.11 7.04
N CYS A 159 -9.29 2.52 6.83
CA CYS A 159 -8.72 3.70 7.49
C CYS A 159 -9.43 5.00 7.10
N MET A 160 -9.79 5.17 5.82
CA MET A 160 -10.52 6.33 5.34
C MET A 160 -11.96 6.34 5.86
N ILE A 161 -12.66 5.20 5.83
CA ILE A 161 -14.04 5.06 6.30
C ILE A 161 -14.11 5.35 7.80
N ALA A 162 -13.20 4.80 8.59
CA ALA A 162 -13.10 5.07 10.03
C ALA A 162 -12.99 6.57 10.34
N ARG A 163 -12.40 7.37 9.43
CA ARG A 163 -12.28 8.83 9.56
C ARG A 163 -13.55 9.58 9.16
N LEU A 164 -14.31 9.07 8.18
CA LEU A 164 -15.53 9.72 7.70
C LEU A 164 -16.74 9.39 8.58
N LYS A 165 -16.93 8.10 8.87
CA LYS A 165 -17.99 7.60 9.73
C LYS A 165 -17.52 6.29 10.37
N ASN A 166 -17.27 6.32 11.67
CA ASN A 166 -16.76 5.15 12.38
C ASN A 166 -17.90 4.17 12.69
N PHE A 167 -17.92 3.02 12.01
CA PHE A 167 -18.87 1.93 12.24
C PHE A 167 -18.32 0.84 13.16
N GLY A 168 -17.23 1.12 13.88
CA GLY A 168 -16.43 0.11 14.57
C GLY A 168 -15.53 -0.65 13.60
N VAL A 169 -14.63 -1.46 14.15
CA VAL A 169 -13.54 -2.08 13.39
C VAL A 169 -14.07 -2.94 12.24
N VAL A 170 -14.91 -3.93 12.57
CA VAL A 170 -15.49 -4.84 11.57
C VAL A 170 -16.39 -4.08 10.58
N GLY A 171 -17.18 -3.11 11.07
CA GLY A 171 -18.07 -2.31 10.23
C GLY A 171 -17.34 -1.48 9.17
N ASN A 172 -16.16 -0.94 9.51
CA ASN A 172 -15.31 -0.19 8.58
C ASN A 172 -14.76 -1.10 7.47
N PHE A 173 -14.34 -2.33 7.81
CA PHE A 173 -13.91 -3.32 6.83
C PHE A 173 -15.06 -3.78 5.93
N VAL A 174 -16.21 -4.13 6.50
CA VAL A 174 -17.40 -4.53 5.72
C VAL A 174 -17.83 -3.44 4.75
N SER A 175 -17.80 -2.18 5.20
CA SER A 175 -18.10 -1.02 4.35
C SER A 175 -17.06 -0.82 3.25
N ALA A 176 -15.77 -1.04 3.55
CA ALA A 176 -14.69 -1.01 2.56
C ALA A 176 -14.90 -2.06 1.47
N PHE A 177 -15.23 -3.29 1.85
CA PHE A 177 -15.52 -4.37 0.90
C PHE A 177 -16.78 -4.10 0.06
N LYS A 178 -17.85 -3.57 0.67
CA LYS A 178 -19.08 -3.22 -0.06
C LYS A 178 -18.80 -2.14 -1.12
N PHE A 179 -18.08 -1.09 -0.74
CA PHE A 179 -17.65 -0.05 -1.69
C PHE A 179 -16.73 -0.62 -2.76
N ALA A 180 -15.78 -1.48 -2.38
CA ALA A 180 -14.84 -2.09 -3.31
C ALA A 180 -15.51 -2.98 -4.37
N ARG A 181 -16.56 -3.71 -3.97
CA ARG A 181 -17.35 -4.53 -4.89
C ARG A 181 -18.09 -3.68 -5.92
N THR A 182 -18.64 -2.54 -5.52
CA THR A 182 -19.36 -1.63 -6.44
C THR A 182 -18.42 -0.91 -7.39
N GLN A 183 -17.26 -0.47 -6.92
CA GLN A 183 -16.32 0.37 -7.69
C GLN A 183 -15.06 -0.40 -8.15
N LYS A 184 -15.18 -1.70 -8.43
CA LYS A 184 -14.05 -2.60 -8.72
C LYS A 184 -13.10 -2.11 -9.82
N TRP A 185 -13.64 -1.55 -10.90
CA TRP A 185 -12.85 -1.07 -12.04
C TRP A 185 -12.05 0.19 -11.70
N VAL A 186 -12.68 1.13 -11.01
CA VAL A 186 -12.04 2.38 -10.58
C VAL A 186 -10.94 2.09 -9.57
N LEU A 187 -11.20 1.19 -8.62
CA LEU A 187 -10.18 0.75 -7.66
C LEU A 187 -9.02 0.03 -8.33
N SER A 188 -9.29 -0.78 -9.34
CA SER A 188 -8.24 -1.41 -10.15
C SER A 188 -7.32 -0.37 -10.81
N LEU A 189 -7.89 0.70 -11.39
CA LEU A 189 -7.09 1.78 -11.97
C LEU A 189 -6.25 2.51 -10.92
N TYR A 190 -6.81 2.79 -9.74
CA TYR A 190 -6.04 3.38 -8.64
C TYR A 190 -4.95 2.46 -8.13
N ALA A 191 -5.18 1.14 -8.12
CA ALA A 191 -4.18 0.15 -7.75
C ALA A 191 -3.03 0.13 -8.76
N ILE A 192 -3.32 0.20 -10.07
CA ILE A 192 -2.27 0.31 -11.10
C ILE A 192 -1.46 1.57 -10.89
N GLY A 193 -2.12 2.72 -10.68
CA GLY A 193 -1.43 3.99 -10.42
C GLY A 193 -0.52 3.91 -9.19
N LEU A 194 -0.99 3.30 -8.10
CA LEU A 194 -0.20 3.10 -6.89
C LEU A 194 0.98 2.14 -7.13
N ALA A 195 0.75 1.01 -7.79
CA ALA A 195 1.79 0.04 -8.09
C ALA A 195 2.90 0.65 -8.95
N MET A 196 2.54 1.43 -9.98
CA MET A 196 3.49 2.11 -10.85
C MET A 196 4.25 3.23 -10.12
N ALA A 197 3.58 3.93 -9.19
CA ALA A 197 4.21 4.97 -8.38
C ALA A 197 5.24 4.43 -7.37
N VAL A 198 5.18 3.14 -7.03
CA VAL A 198 6.13 2.46 -6.15
C VAL A 198 7.19 1.72 -6.97
N LEU A 199 6.78 0.85 -7.89
CA LEU A 199 7.68 0.00 -8.67
C LEU A 199 8.61 0.80 -9.58
N LEU A 200 8.07 1.67 -10.43
CA LEU A 200 8.91 2.34 -11.44
C LEU A 200 9.98 3.22 -10.80
N PRO A 201 9.68 4.05 -9.79
CA PRO A 201 10.72 4.83 -9.13
C PRO A 201 11.73 3.95 -8.40
N LEU A 202 11.29 2.95 -7.62
CA LEU A 202 12.24 2.10 -6.89
C LEU A 202 13.18 1.32 -7.82
N MET A 203 12.69 0.90 -8.99
CA MET A 203 13.50 0.17 -9.96
C MET A 203 14.42 1.06 -10.81
N TYR A 204 13.89 2.16 -11.35
CA TYR A 204 14.59 2.92 -12.41
C TYR A 204 15.03 4.32 -11.97
N SER A 205 14.40 4.92 -10.96
CA SER A 205 14.67 6.29 -10.54
C SER A 205 14.42 6.46 -9.04
N GLN A 206 15.35 5.92 -8.27
CA GLN A 206 15.18 5.72 -6.83
C GLN A 206 14.79 7.01 -6.10
N TYR A 207 15.45 8.13 -6.41
CA TYR A 207 15.14 9.42 -5.81
C TYR A 207 13.76 9.98 -6.19
N LEU A 208 13.21 9.60 -7.35
CA LEU A 208 11.88 10.00 -7.77
C LEU A 208 10.80 9.40 -6.87
N PHE A 209 11.08 8.28 -6.20
CA PHE A 209 10.18 7.64 -5.24
C PHE A 209 9.77 8.62 -4.13
N LEU A 210 10.73 9.39 -3.61
CA LEU A 210 10.52 10.32 -2.50
C LEU A 210 9.52 11.43 -2.82
N ILE A 211 9.27 11.71 -4.10
CA ILE A 211 8.33 12.75 -4.56
C ILE A 211 7.06 12.09 -5.11
N LEU A 212 7.20 11.09 -5.98
CA LEU A 212 6.07 10.50 -6.68
C LEU A 212 5.16 9.71 -5.74
N PHE A 213 5.73 8.92 -4.83
CA PHE A 213 4.96 8.13 -3.86
C PHE A 213 4.08 8.99 -2.94
N PRO A 214 4.58 10.02 -2.24
CA PRO A 214 3.73 10.83 -1.37
C PRO A 214 2.69 11.64 -2.16
N LEU A 215 3.03 12.17 -3.34
CA LEU A 215 2.07 12.90 -4.18
C LEU A 215 0.92 11.99 -4.66
N THR A 216 1.25 10.80 -5.14
CA THR A 216 0.25 9.82 -5.60
C THR A 216 -0.62 9.34 -4.44
N LEU A 217 -0.05 9.12 -3.26
CA LEU A 217 -0.78 8.77 -2.05
C LEU A 217 -1.78 9.87 -1.64
N ILE A 218 -1.36 11.13 -1.61
CA ILE A 218 -2.24 12.29 -1.30
C ILE A 218 -3.38 12.37 -2.32
N TRP A 219 -3.04 12.32 -3.61
CA TRP A 219 -4.02 12.39 -4.69
C TRP A 219 -5.05 11.26 -4.59
N LEU A 220 -4.57 10.03 -4.41
CA LEU A 220 -5.40 8.83 -4.29
C LEU A 220 -6.33 8.93 -3.07
N PHE A 221 -5.84 9.43 -1.94
CA PHE A 221 -6.64 9.60 -0.74
C PHE A 221 -7.78 10.61 -0.96
N ILE A 222 -7.49 11.75 -1.60
CA ILE A 222 -8.49 12.77 -1.93
C ILE A 222 -9.52 12.22 -2.93
N ALA A 223 -9.06 11.52 -3.96
CA ALA A 223 -9.91 10.96 -5.01
C ALA A 223 -10.85 9.87 -4.46
N LEU A 224 -10.36 8.99 -3.59
CA LEU A 224 -11.18 7.98 -2.91
C LEU A 224 -12.20 8.62 -1.97
N THR A 225 -11.80 9.63 -1.19
CA THR A 225 -12.70 10.32 -0.24
C THR A 225 -13.88 10.94 -0.98
N LYS A 226 -13.62 11.68 -2.08
CA LYS A 226 -14.67 12.29 -2.90
C LYS A 226 -15.64 11.24 -3.47
N ARG A 227 -15.12 10.13 -4.00
CA ARG A 227 -15.95 9.06 -4.56
C ARG A 227 -16.77 8.32 -3.51
N TYR A 228 -16.21 8.08 -2.34
CA TYR A 228 -16.92 7.43 -1.25
C TYR A 228 -18.06 8.30 -0.70
N LEU A 229 -17.84 9.61 -0.59
CA LEU A 229 -18.90 10.56 -0.23
C LEU A 229 -20.04 10.58 -1.26
N GLY A 230 -19.72 10.60 -2.55
CA GLY A 230 -20.74 10.49 -3.60
C GLY A 230 -21.52 9.16 -3.56
N TYR A 231 -20.84 8.06 -3.27
CA TYR A 231 -21.49 6.76 -3.06
C TYR A 231 -22.43 6.74 -1.85
N LEU A 232 -22.05 7.38 -0.74
CA LEU A 232 -22.93 7.52 0.43
C LEU A 232 -24.18 8.34 0.11
N GLN A 233 -24.06 9.43 -0.65
CA GLN A 233 -25.22 10.23 -1.07
C GLN A 233 -26.19 9.42 -1.94
N GLN A 234 -25.68 8.61 -2.87
CA GLN A 234 -26.52 7.73 -3.70
C GLN A 234 -27.26 6.68 -2.86
N LEU A 235 -26.60 6.11 -1.84
CA LEU A 235 -27.24 5.17 -0.91
C LEU A 235 -28.36 5.81 -0.09
N GLN A 236 -28.22 7.08 0.29
CA GLN A 236 -29.24 7.83 1.03
C GLN A 236 -30.44 8.23 0.17
N GLN A 237 -30.27 8.35 -1.15
CA GLN A 237 -31.37 8.65 -2.09
C GLN A 237 -32.15 7.40 -2.54
N ALA A 238 -31.56 6.21 -2.36
CA ALA A 238 -32.16 4.93 -2.75
C ALA A 238 -32.82 4.18 -1.57
N ALA A 239 -32.79 4.75 -0.36
CA ALA A 239 -33.37 4.22 0.88
C ALA A 239 -34.53 5.11 1.33
#